data_AF-A0A920P9X4-F1
#
_entry.id   AF-A0A920P9X4-F1
#
_cell.length_a   1.000
_cell.length_b   1.000
_cell.length_c   1.000
_cell.angle_alpha   90.00
_cell.angle_beta   90.00
_cell.angle_gamma   90.00
#
_symmetry.space_group_name_H-M   'P 1'
#
loop_
_entity.id
_entity.type
_entity.pdbx_description
1 polymer ?
#
loop_
_entity_poly.entity_id
_entity_poly.type
_entity_poly.pdbx_seq_one_letter_code
_entity_poly.pdbx_strand_id
1 'polypeptide(L)'
;MMNGLTLYSGRVAGPSSESYMLATDLADYLVVRGVPFREAHGIVRALCMYCEENTTDLQSLPIDKYREFSASFDESVYDITAESLVSARSVYGGTAPDRVLAGFEEARVYLKMDLQW
;
A
#
# COMPACT_ATOMS: atom_id res chain seq x y z
N MET A 1 16.84 -24.78 6.79
CA MET A 1 15.37 -24.94 6.79
C MET A 1 14.63 -24.23 5.63
N MET A 2 15.31 -23.53 4.68
CA MET A 2 14.63 -22.84 3.57
C MET A 2 14.60 -23.59 2.23
N ASN A 3 15.44 -24.61 2.01
CA ASN A 3 15.41 -25.38 0.77
C ASN A 3 14.15 -26.28 0.71
N GLY A 4 13.29 -26.03 -0.28
CA GLY A 4 12.07 -26.81 -0.53
C GLY A 4 10.73 -26.06 -0.32
N LEU A 5 10.77 -24.77 0.03
CA LEU A 5 9.55 -23.94 0.10
C LEU A 5 9.09 -23.50 -1.30
N THR A 6 7.81 -23.68 -1.59
CA THR A 6 7.15 -23.19 -2.81
C THR A 6 6.15 -22.10 -2.45
N LEU A 7 6.29 -20.93 -3.07
CA LEU A 7 5.35 -19.83 -2.94
C LEU A 7 4.14 -20.03 -3.86
N TYR A 8 2.94 -19.93 -3.29
CA TYR A 8 1.70 -19.87 -4.05
C TYR A 8 1.38 -18.40 -4.35
N SER A 9 2.03 -17.84 -5.36
CA SER A 9 1.93 -16.41 -5.71
C SER A 9 0.48 -15.92 -5.85
N GLY A 10 -0.40 -16.71 -6.47
CA GLY A 10 -1.81 -16.36 -6.63
C GLY A 10 -2.61 -16.24 -5.32
N ARG A 11 -2.16 -16.86 -4.22
CA ARG A 11 -2.75 -16.64 -2.88
C ARG A 11 -2.13 -15.46 -2.16
N VAL A 12 -0.85 -15.18 -2.41
CA VAL A 12 -0.14 -14.05 -1.79
C VAL A 12 -0.61 -12.72 -2.40
N ALA A 13 -0.88 -12.70 -3.69
CA ALA A 13 -1.42 -11.55 -4.43
C ALA A 13 -2.96 -11.55 -4.55
N GLY A 14 -3.65 -12.46 -3.85
CA GLY A 14 -5.08 -12.72 -4.07
C GLY A 14 -6.02 -11.66 -3.46
N PRO A 15 -7.27 -11.55 -3.96
CA PRO A 15 -8.18 -10.40 -3.80
C PRO A 15 -8.60 -10.04 -2.36
N SER A 16 -8.38 -10.92 -1.38
CA SER A 16 -8.59 -10.60 0.03
C SER A 16 -7.63 -9.51 0.55
N SER A 17 -6.59 -9.15 -0.22
CA SER A 17 -5.60 -8.16 0.17
C SER A 17 -5.98 -6.71 -0.13
N GLU A 18 -6.92 -6.43 -1.04
CA GLU A 18 -6.95 -5.10 -1.64
C GLU A 18 -7.98 -4.15 -1.03
N SER A 19 -9.11 -4.64 -0.52
CA SER A 19 -10.25 -3.74 -0.29
C SER A 19 -10.06 -2.71 0.82
N TYR A 20 -9.29 -3.02 1.87
CA TYR A 20 -9.06 -2.10 3.00
C TYR A 20 -7.60 -1.94 3.39
N MET A 21 -6.67 -2.75 2.88
CA MET A 21 -5.25 -2.55 3.21
C MET A 21 -4.73 -1.20 2.70
N LEU A 22 -5.35 -0.67 1.64
CA LEU A 22 -4.99 0.62 1.03
C LEU A 22 -5.58 1.83 1.77
N ALA A 23 -6.40 1.63 2.80
CA ALA A 23 -7.09 2.73 3.49
C ALA A 23 -6.11 3.73 4.15
N THR A 24 -4.99 3.24 4.68
CA THR A 24 -3.98 4.14 5.27
C THR A 24 -3.37 5.03 4.19
N ASP A 25 -3.03 4.46 3.04
CA ASP A 25 -2.42 5.20 1.95
C ASP A 25 -3.43 6.14 1.24
N LEU A 26 -4.72 5.83 1.30
CA LEU A 26 -5.79 6.76 0.90
C LEU A 26 -5.87 7.99 1.83
N ALA A 27 -5.57 7.82 3.11
CA ALA A 27 -5.47 8.96 4.02
C ALA A 27 -4.20 9.79 3.72
N ASP A 28 -3.07 9.14 3.44
CA ASP A 28 -1.84 9.82 3.00
C ASP A 28 -2.05 10.58 1.68
N TYR A 29 -2.81 10.02 0.74
CA TYR A 29 -3.20 10.69 -0.51
C TYR A 29 -3.88 12.04 -0.26
N LEU A 30 -4.81 12.11 0.70
CA LEU A 30 -5.48 13.35 1.08
C LEU A 30 -4.53 14.31 1.81
N VAL A 31 -3.62 13.78 2.64
CA VAL A 31 -2.62 14.59 3.35
C VAL A 31 -1.67 15.28 2.39
N VAL A 32 -1.18 14.58 1.36
CA VAL A 32 -0.34 15.15 0.30
C VAL A 32 -1.06 16.29 -0.43
N ARG A 33 -2.40 16.24 -0.47
CA ARG A 33 -3.26 17.27 -1.08
C ARG A 33 -3.68 18.39 -0.12
N GLY A 34 -3.11 18.41 1.09
CA GLY A 34 -3.28 19.49 2.06
C GLY A 34 -4.39 19.26 3.08
N VAL A 35 -5.07 18.12 3.08
CA VAL A 35 -6.05 17.78 4.11
C VAL A 35 -5.32 17.41 5.40
N PRO A 36 -5.63 18.02 6.56
CA PRO A 36 -5.00 17.64 7.83
C PRO A 36 -5.20 16.16 8.14
N PHE A 37 -4.18 15.46 8.64
CA PHE A 37 -4.21 14.00 8.85
C PHE A 37 -5.44 13.50 9.63
N ARG A 38 -5.85 14.21 10.70
CA ARG A 38 -7.04 13.82 11.48
C ARG A 38 -8.31 13.85 10.64
N GLU A 39 -8.43 14.82 9.74
CA GLU A 39 -9.57 14.96 8.82
C GLU A 39 -9.49 13.91 7.72
N ALA A 40 -8.32 13.73 7.09
CA ALA A 40 -8.08 12.70 6.09
C ALA A 40 -8.42 11.30 6.60
N HIS A 41 -7.94 10.93 7.79
CA HIS A 41 -8.27 9.66 8.44
C HIS A 41 -9.77 9.53 8.75
N GLY A 42 -10.44 10.63 9.12
CA GLY A 42 -11.89 10.66 9.34
C GLY A 42 -12.69 10.41 8.06
N ILE A 43 -12.30 11.08 6.96
CA ILE A 43 -12.87 10.91 5.62
C ILE A 43 -12.75 9.46 5.17
N VAL A 44 -11.55 8.90 5.24
CA VAL A 44 -11.32 7.51 4.79
C VAL A 44 -12.07 6.51 5.67
N ARG A 45 -12.11 6.72 6.99
CA ARG A 45 -12.92 5.87 7.88
C ARG A 45 -14.40 5.87 7.46
N ALA A 46 -14.98 7.04 7.16
CA ALA A 46 -16.37 7.13 6.71
C ALA A 46 -16.58 6.44 5.36
N LEU A 47 -15.60 6.54 4.46
CA LEU A 47 -15.63 5.92 3.15
C LEU A 47 -15.53 4.39 3.23
N CYS A 48 -14.66 3.85 4.11
CA CYS A 48 -14.61 2.42 4.41
C CYS A 48 -15.92 1.90 5.03
N MET A 49 -16.52 2.65 5.97
CA MET A 49 -17.83 2.29 6.53
C MET A 49 -18.91 2.24 5.44
N TYR A 50 -18.93 3.22 4.52
CA TYR A 50 -19.85 3.22 3.40
C TYR A 50 -19.67 1.98 2.51
N CYS A 51 -18.42 1.61 2.20
CA CYS A 51 -18.10 0.41 1.44
C CYS A 51 -18.64 -0.86 2.12
N GLU A 52 -18.41 -0.99 3.43
CA GLU A 52 -18.89 -2.11 4.23
C GLU A 52 -20.43 -2.21 4.22
N GLU A 53 -21.13 -1.10 4.47
CA GLU A 53 -22.59 -1.05 4.51
C GLU A 53 -23.24 -1.36 3.15
N ASN A 54 -22.57 -0.99 2.04
CA ASN A 54 -23.10 -1.16 0.68
C ASN A 54 -22.54 -2.40 -0.03
N THR A 55 -21.76 -3.24 0.66
CA THR A 55 -21.11 -4.43 0.08
C THR A 55 -20.35 -4.08 -1.21
N THR A 56 -19.61 -2.98 -1.17
CA THR A 56 -18.81 -2.46 -2.29
C THR A 56 -17.36 -2.27 -1.85
N ASP A 57 -16.45 -2.13 -2.82
CA ASP A 57 -15.02 -1.98 -2.58
C ASP A 57 -14.55 -0.55 -2.91
N LEU A 58 -13.52 -0.07 -2.21
CA LEU A 58 -12.85 1.21 -2.44
C LEU A 58 -12.50 1.37 -3.93
N GLN A 59 -11.87 0.37 -4.54
CA GLN A 59 -11.49 0.43 -5.95
C GLN A 59 -12.68 0.47 -6.92
N SER A 60 -13.85 0.01 -6.49
CA SER A 60 -15.05 -0.06 -7.32
C SER A 60 -15.98 1.14 -7.17
N LEU A 61 -15.70 2.04 -6.22
CA LEU A 61 -16.48 3.27 -6.05
C LEU A 61 -16.22 4.22 -7.22
N PRO A 62 -17.26 4.83 -7.81
CA PRO A 62 -17.09 5.86 -8.82
C PRO A 62 -16.52 7.14 -8.21
N ILE A 63 -15.82 7.94 -9.01
CA ILE A 63 -15.13 9.15 -8.54
C ILE A 63 -16.09 10.17 -7.92
N ASP A 64 -17.32 10.26 -8.44
CA ASP A 64 -18.34 11.13 -7.90
C ASP A 64 -18.67 10.77 -6.45
N LYS A 65 -18.65 9.47 -6.12
CA LYS A 65 -18.89 9.00 -4.77
C LYS A 65 -17.75 9.38 -3.84
N TYR A 66 -16.49 9.26 -4.27
CA TYR A 66 -15.34 9.78 -3.53
C TYR A 66 -15.48 11.27 -3.24
N ARG A 67 -15.91 12.05 -4.24
CA ARG A 67 -16.09 13.50 -4.13
C ARG A 67 -17.18 13.92 -3.16
N GLU A 68 -18.18 13.08 -2.91
CA GLU A 68 -19.16 13.30 -1.84
C GLU A 68 -18.50 13.32 -0.44
N PHE A 69 -17.42 12.56 -0.24
CA PHE A 69 -16.69 12.54 1.03
C PHE A 69 -15.60 13.63 1.11
N SER A 70 -14.96 13.97 0.00
CA SER A 70 -14.01 15.09 -0.07
C SER A 70 -13.81 15.57 -1.50
N ALA A 71 -13.88 16.90 -1.69
CA ALA A 71 -13.54 17.54 -2.96
C ALA A 71 -12.07 17.37 -3.37
N SER A 72 -11.20 16.88 -2.47
CA SER A 72 -9.79 16.66 -2.75
C SER A 72 -9.52 15.39 -3.59
N PHE A 73 -10.52 14.53 -3.78
CA PHE A 73 -10.41 13.33 -4.61
C PHE A 73 -10.55 13.65 -6.11
N ASP A 74 -9.68 13.02 -6.90
CA ASP A 74 -9.76 12.94 -8.36
C ASP A 74 -9.46 11.51 -8.84
N GLU A 75 -9.48 11.31 -10.16
CA GLU A 75 -9.25 10.01 -10.82
C GLU A 75 -7.93 9.35 -10.40
N SER A 76 -6.94 10.11 -9.93
CA SER A 76 -5.66 9.55 -9.50
C SER A 76 -5.78 8.74 -8.19
N VAL A 77 -6.95 8.69 -7.57
CA VAL A 77 -7.25 7.78 -6.46
C VAL A 77 -7.15 6.31 -6.89
N TYR A 78 -7.44 6.00 -8.15
CA TYR A 78 -7.37 4.64 -8.70
C TYR A 78 -5.93 4.18 -8.98
N ASP A 79 -4.96 5.09 -8.96
CA ASP A 79 -3.54 4.75 -9.06
C ASP A 79 -2.99 4.14 -7.75
N ILE A 80 -3.78 4.17 -6.66
CA ILE A 80 -3.42 3.58 -5.38
C ILE A 80 -3.69 2.06 -5.44
N THR A 81 -2.66 1.31 -5.82
CA THR A 81 -2.64 -0.16 -5.84
C THR A 81 -1.57 -0.71 -4.89
N ALA A 82 -1.62 -2.01 -4.57
CA ALA A 82 -0.59 -2.65 -3.77
C ALA A 82 0.83 -2.44 -4.34
N GLU A 83 0.99 -2.51 -5.67
CA GLU A 83 2.26 -2.28 -6.37
C GLU A 83 2.73 -0.83 -6.23
N SER A 84 1.80 0.13 -6.34
CA SER A 84 2.11 1.55 -6.18
C SER A 84 2.68 1.82 -4.78
N LEU A 85 2.11 1.19 -3.75
CA LEU A 85 2.52 1.35 -2.35
C LEU A 85 3.88 0.73 -2.08
N VAL A 86 4.09 -0.49 -2.55
CA VAL A 86 5.37 -1.18 -2.43
C VAL A 86 6.46 -0.30 -3.06
N SER A 87 6.19 0.24 -4.26
CA SER A 87 7.13 1.09 -4.99
C SER A 87 7.37 2.45 -4.32
N ALA A 88 6.33 3.06 -3.73
CA ALA A 88 6.42 4.35 -3.06
C ALA A 88 7.27 4.31 -1.78
N ARG A 89 7.39 3.15 -1.12
CA ARG A 89 8.21 2.96 0.09
C ARG A 89 9.70 2.82 -0.26
N SER A 90 10.25 3.72 -1.09
CA SER A 90 11.68 3.78 -1.47
C SER A 90 12.52 4.62 -0.50
N VAL A 91 12.32 4.39 0.80
CA VAL A 91 13.20 4.89 1.87
C VAL A 91 14.24 3.83 2.23
N TYR A 92 15.29 4.20 2.97
CA TYR A 92 16.24 3.22 3.48
C TYR A 92 15.52 2.16 4.34
N GLY A 93 15.76 0.87 4.04
CA GLY A 93 15.06 -0.25 4.67
C GLY A 93 13.61 -0.47 4.21
N GLY A 94 13.14 0.29 3.22
CA GLY A 94 11.78 0.18 2.69
C GLY A 94 11.56 -1.04 1.79
N THR A 95 10.30 -1.25 1.39
CA THR A 95 9.87 -2.43 0.61
C THR A 95 9.95 -2.25 -0.89
N ALA A 96 10.34 -1.07 -1.38
CA ALA A 96 10.46 -0.84 -2.82
C ALA A 96 11.48 -1.81 -3.45
N PRO A 97 11.26 -2.27 -4.70
CA PRO A 97 12.11 -3.30 -5.30
C PRO A 97 13.60 -2.93 -5.32
N ASP A 98 13.93 -1.67 -5.59
CA ASP A 98 15.29 -1.12 -5.55
C ASP A 98 15.90 -1.18 -4.13
N ARG A 99 15.09 -0.92 -3.10
CA ARG A 99 15.51 -1.01 -1.69
C ARG A 99 15.71 -2.43 -1.20
N VAL A 100 14.84 -3.34 -1.62
CA VAL A 100 14.99 -4.77 -1.32
C VAL A 100 16.25 -5.32 -1.98
N LEU A 101 16.54 -4.94 -3.23
CA LEU A 101 17.77 -5.32 -3.91
C LEU A 101 19.01 -4.74 -3.22
N ALA A 102 18.98 -3.48 -2.81
CA ALA A 102 20.07 -2.86 -2.06
C ALA A 102 20.34 -3.60 -0.73
N GLY A 103 19.29 -3.87 0.05
CA GLY A 103 19.40 -4.61 1.31
C GLY A 103 19.91 -6.05 1.11
N PHE A 104 19.54 -6.70 0.01
CA PHE A 104 20.06 -8.01 -0.36
C PHE A 104 21.58 -7.98 -0.62
N GLU A 105 22.07 -6.99 -1.38
CA GLU A 105 23.50 -6.87 -1.65
C GLU A 105 24.30 -6.50 -0.39
N GLU A 106 23.77 -5.63 0.48
CA GLU A 106 24.37 -5.33 1.78
C GLU A 106 24.50 -6.59 2.65
N ALA A 107 23.43 -7.39 2.74
CA ALA A 107 23.45 -8.64 3.48
C ALA A 107 24.47 -9.65 2.91
N ARG A 108 24.65 -9.70 1.58
CA ARG A 108 25.68 -10.54 0.95
C ARG A 108 27.10 -10.10 1.30
N VAL A 109 27.36 -8.79 1.38
CA VAL A 109 28.66 -8.27 1.81
C VAL A 109 28.92 -8.65 3.27
N TYR A 110 27.93 -8.43 4.14
CA TYR A 110 28.01 -8.75 5.55
C TYR A 110 28.33 -10.24 5.79
N LEU A 111 27.59 -11.15 5.13
CA LEU A 111 27.83 -12.59 5.22
C LEU A 111 29.23 -13.01 4.77
N LYS A 112 29.78 -12.38 3.72
CA LYS A 112 31.15 -12.67 3.27
C LYS A 112 32.20 -12.23 4.27
N MET A 113 31.98 -11.10 4.95
CA MET A 113 32.90 -10.61 5.99
C MET A 113 32.87 -11.53 7.21
N ASP A 114 31.70 -11.98 7.65
CA ASP A 114 31.55 -12.90 8.78
C ASP A 114 32.21 -14.27 8.51
N LEU A 115 32.17 -14.76 7.27
CA LEU A 115 32.80 -16.02 6.86
C LEU A 115 34.33 -15.95 6.67
N GLN A 116 34.94 -14.77 6.81
CA GLN A 116 36.39 -14.58 6.72
C GLN A 116 37.11 -14.64 8.08
N TRP A 117 36.35 -14.78 9.17
CA TRP A 117 36.86 -15.07 10.52
C TRP A 117 36.88 -16.58 10.78
#